data_AF-A0A976DU67-F1
#
_entry.id   AF-A0A976DU67-F1
#
_cell.length_a   1.000
_cell.length_b   1.000
_cell.length_c   1.000
_cell.angle_alpha   90.00
_cell.angle_beta   90.00
_cell.angle_gamma   90.00
#
_symmetry.space_group_name_H-M   'P 1'
#
loop_
_entity.id
_entity.type
_entity.pdbx_description
1 polymer ?
#
loop_
_entity_poly.entity_id
_entity_poly.type
_entity_poly.pdbx_seq_one_letter_code
_entity_poly.pdbx_strand_id
1 'polypeptide(L)'
;MSFSVFGSGTITGYQWYRNGSVIAGATSNMYDFATTVSNNGDKYKVETLGPCGNVMSAEVVLTVTSVPTSPTECVRASKRY
;
A
#
# COMPACT_ATOMS: atom_id res chain seq x y z
N MET A 1 0.31 0.65 6.39
CA MET A 1 -0.55 1.43 5.48
C MET A 1 -1.58 0.46 4.91
N SER A 2 -2.84 0.86 4.78
CA SER A 2 -3.89 0.01 4.22
C SER A 2 -4.48 0.65 2.97
N PHE A 3 -4.82 -0.17 1.99
CA PHE A 3 -5.69 0.24 0.88
C PHE A 3 -7.06 -0.38 1.06
N SER A 4 -8.12 0.36 0.72
CA SER A 4 -9.51 -0.10 0.82
C SER A 4 -10.23 0.16 -0.49
N VAL A 5 -11.05 -0.81 -0.90
CA VAL A 5 -11.78 -0.76 -2.17
C VAL A 5 -13.27 -0.81 -1.85
N PHE A 6 -14.00 0.14 -2.43
CA PHE A 6 -15.45 0.18 -2.38
C PHE A 6 -15.97 -0.10 -3.79
N GLY A 7 -16.59 -1.26 -3.98
CA GLY A 7 -17.31 -1.59 -5.19
C GLY A 7 -18.80 -1.79 -4.90
N SER A 8 -19.65 -1.36 -5.82
CA SER A 8 -21.09 -1.61 -5.78
C SER A 8 -21.41 -2.89 -6.55
N GLY A 9 -22.11 -3.82 -5.91
CA GLY A 9 -22.55 -5.09 -6.52
C GLY A 9 -22.04 -6.34 -5.80
N THR A 10 -22.34 -7.51 -6.37
CA THR A 10 -21.88 -8.81 -5.85
C THR A 10 -20.44 -9.05 -6.28
N ILE A 11 -19.50 -8.86 -5.36
CA ILE A 11 -18.08 -9.15 -5.58
C ILE A 11 -17.80 -10.53 -5.00
N THR A 12 -17.36 -11.45 -5.85
CA THR A 12 -17.01 -12.83 -5.51
C THR A 12 -15.53 -13.00 -5.18
N GLY A 13 -14.69 -12.01 -5.53
CA GLY A 13 -13.28 -12.01 -5.17
C GLY A 13 -12.58 -10.68 -5.47
N TYR A 14 -11.40 -10.52 -4.90
CA TYR A 14 -10.50 -9.41 -5.19
C TYR A 14 -9.16 -9.98 -5.65
N GLN A 15 -8.44 -9.24 -6.47
CA GLN A 15 -7.05 -9.53 -6.80
C GLN A 15 -6.27 -8.23 -6.88
N TRP A 16 -5.29 -8.06 -6.00
CA TRP A 16 -4.41 -6.90 -6.04
C TRP A 16 -3.22 -7.13 -6.94
N TYR A 17 -2.78 -6.04 -7.59
CA TYR A 17 -1.60 -5.99 -8.43
C TYR A 17 -0.71 -4.83 -8.00
N ARG A 18 0.59 -5.04 -8.07
CA ARG A 18 1.64 -4.06 -7.80
C ARG A 18 2.57 -3.95 -9.01
N ASN A 19 2.65 -2.75 -9.57
CA ASN A 19 3.42 -2.44 -10.78
C ASN A 19 3.10 -3.39 -11.95
N GLY A 20 1.84 -3.81 -12.07
CA GLY A 20 1.38 -4.78 -13.07
C GLY A 20 1.54 -6.26 -12.67
N SER A 21 2.30 -6.58 -11.63
CA SER A 21 2.46 -7.95 -11.12
C SER A 21 1.40 -8.32 -10.09
N VAL A 22 0.92 -9.56 -10.12
CA VAL A 22 -0.08 -10.04 -9.16
C VAL A 22 0.51 -10.15 -7.75
N ILE A 23 -0.23 -9.72 -6.74
CA ILE A 23 0.15 -9.90 -5.34
C ILE A 23 -0.52 -11.19 -4.83
N ALA A 24 0.28 -12.24 -4.65
CA ALA A 24 -0.23 -13.51 -4.14
C ALA A 24 -0.85 -13.35 -2.74
N GLY A 25 -2.04 -13.93 -2.55
CA GLY A 25 -2.77 -13.88 -1.27
C GLY A 25 -3.56 -12.60 -1.01
N ALA A 26 -3.46 -11.60 -1.89
CA ALA A 26 -4.24 -10.37 -1.76
C ALA A 26 -5.62 -10.55 -2.42
N THR A 27 -6.55 -11.17 -1.69
CA THR A 27 -7.91 -11.46 -2.17
C THR A 27 -9.02 -10.79 -1.38
N SER A 28 -8.66 -9.91 -0.45
CA SER A 28 -9.60 -9.15 0.38
C SER A 28 -9.85 -7.75 -0.20
N ASN A 29 -10.96 -7.13 0.21
CA ASN A 29 -11.30 -5.75 -0.12
C ASN A 29 -10.33 -4.72 0.51
N MET A 30 -9.66 -5.15 1.58
CA MET A 30 -8.57 -4.44 2.22
C MET A 30 -7.27 -5.19 1.98
N TYR A 31 -6.24 -4.45 1.59
CA TYR A 31 -4.89 -4.98 1.47
C TYR A 31 -3.98 -4.24 2.45
N ASP A 32 -3.56 -4.98 3.47
CA ASP A 32 -2.57 -4.55 4.45
C ASP A 32 -1.19 -5.04 4.05
N PHE A 33 -0.23 -4.12 3.98
CA PHE A 33 1.14 -4.44 3.65
C PHE A 33 2.12 -3.52 4.37
N ALA A 34 3.34 -4.01 4.53
CA ALA A 34 4.44 -3.22 5.05
C ALA A 34 4.94 -2.27 3.95
N THR A 35 4.61 -0.98 4.06
CA THR A 35 5.19 0.06 3.22
C THR A 35 6.63 0.32 3.62
N THR A 36 7.54 0.21 2.67
CA THR A 36 8.94 0.60 2.80
C THR A 36 9.25 1.76 1.84
N VAL A 37 10.31 2.52 2.09
CA VAL A 37 10.77 3.60 1.18
C VAL A 37 11.00 3.10 -0.25
N SER A 38 11.41 1.84 -0.40
CA SER A 38 11.58 1.18 -1.70
C SER A 38 10.28 0.97 -2.46
N ASN A 39 9.11 1.21 -1.85
CA ASN A 39 7.81 1.08 -2.49
C ASN A 39 7.27 2.45 -2.95
N ASN A 40 8.03 3.52 -2.72
CA ASN A 40 7.67 4.85 -3.22
C ASN A 40 7.65 4.85 -4.75
N GLY A 41 6.54 5.29 -5.33
CA GLY A 41 6.31 5.29 -6.78
C GLY A 41 5.70 3.99 -7.30
N ASP A 42 5.48 2.99 -6.45
CA ASP A 42 4.78 1.76 -6.87
C ASP A 42 3.32 2.03 -7.18
N LYS A 43 2.83 1.33 -8.20
CA LYS A 43 1.44 1.46 -8.64
C LYS A 43 0.63 0.28 -8.18
N TYR A 44 -0.49 0.55 -7.53
CA TYR A 44 -1.41 -0.48 -7.06
C TYR A 44 -2.72 -0.38 -7.82
N LYS A 45 -3.22 -1.52 -8.26
CA LYS A 45 -4.56 -1.66 -8.82
C LYS A 45 -5.21 -2.91 -8.25
N VAL A 46 -6.52 -2.89 -8.12
CA VAL A 46 -7.31 -4.07 -7.73
C VAL A 46 -8.22 -4.45 -8.89
N GLU A 47 -8.42 -5.74 -9.06
CA GLU A 47 -9.46 -6.30 -9.91
C GLU A 47 -10.51 -6.94 -9.01
N THR A 48 -11.75 -6.50 -9.15
CA THR A 48 -12.90 -7.14 -8.50
C THR A 48 -13.47 -8.17 -9.45
N LEU A 49 -13.59 -9.40 -8.97
CA LEU A 49 -14.22 -10.50 -9.70
C LEU A 49 -15.69 -10.55 -9.29
N GLY A 50 -16.59 -10.61 -10.26
CA GLY A 50 -18.02 -10.77 -10.03
C GLY A 50 -18.66 -11.70 -11.06
N PRO A 51 -19.91 -12.15 -10.81
CA PRO A 51 -20.63 -13.03 -11.72
C PRO A 51 -20.96 -12.34 -13.06
N CYS A 52 -20.97 -11.01 -13.08
CA CYS A 52 -21.20 -10.21 -14.29
C CYS A 52 -19.92 -9.88 -15.07
N GLY A 53 -18.75 -10.34 -14.60
CA GLY A 53 -17.45 -10.01 -15.16
C GLY A 53 -16.50 -9.34 -14.16
N ASN A 54 -15.29 -9.10 -14.62
CA ASN A 54 -14.19 -8.52 -13.87
C ASN A 54 -14.19 -6.99 -14.05
N VAL A 55 -14.00 -6.24 -12.98
CA VAL A 55 -13.86 -4.78 -13.03
C VAL A 55 -12.51 -4.38 -12.42
N MET A 56 -11.69 -3.65 -13.18
CA MET A 56 -10.47 -3.07 -12.64
C MET A 56 -10.76 -1.71 -11.99
N SER A 57 -10.20 -1.50 -10.80
CA SER A 57 -10.21 -0.21 -10.12
C SER A 57 -9.17 0.74 -10.70
N ALA A 58 -9.28 2.02 -10.33
CA ALA A 58 -8.29 3.04 -10.67
C ALA A 58 -6.89 2.66 -10.17
N GLU A 59 -5.88 2.93 -10.99
CA GLU A 59 -4.47 2.76 -10.62
C GLU A 59 -4.06 3.88 -9.66
N VAL A 60 -3.58 3.51 -8.46
CA VAL A 60 -3.14 4.44 -7.43
C VAL A 60 -1.63 4.35 -7.27
N VAL A 61 -0.94 5.48 -7.29
CA VAL A 61 0.51 5.55 -7.03
C VAL A 61 0.74 5.69 -5.53
N LEU A 62 1.44 4.71 -4.95
CA LEU A 62 1.88 4.77 -3.56
C LEU A 62 3.00 5.80 -3.43
N THR A 63 2.74 6.85 -2.66
CA THR A 63 3.76 7.83 -2.31
C THR A 63 4.20 7.57 -0.86
N VAL A 64 5.41 7.05 -0.68
CA VAL A 64 6.02 6.85 0.65
C VAL A 64 7.04 7.94 0.86
N THR A 65 6.66 9.01 1.56
CA THR A 65 7.62 9.97 2.07
C THR A 65 8.29 9.38 3.30
N SER A 66 9.59 9.09 3.24
CA SER A 66 10.36 8.89 4.47
C SER A 66 10.22 10.15 5.30
N VAL A 67 9.57 10.06 6.46
CA VAL A 67 9.78 11.08 7.48
C VAL A 67 11.28 11.05 7.76
N PRO A 68 12.02 12.16 7.61
CA PRO A 68 13.41 12.17 8.04
C PRO A 68 13.39 11.78 9.51
N THR A 69 13.95 10.62 9.84
CA THR A 69 14.30 10.31 11.22
C THR A 69 15.18 11.46 11.66
N SER A 70 14.63 12.36 12.48
CA SER A 70 15.42 13.40 13.14
C SER A 70 16.68 12.72 13.64
N PRO A 71 17.89 13.23 13.32
CA PRO A 71 19.08 12.64 13.87
C PRO A 71 18.89 12.61 15.39
N THR A 72 19.10 11.43 15.98
CA THR A 72 19.33 11.32 17.40
C THR A 72 20.53 12.21 17.68
N GLU A 73 20.26 13.45 18.07
CA GLU A 73 21.25 14.37 18.61
C GLU A 73 21.95 13.58 19.72
N CYS A 74 23.22 13.22 19.51
CA CYS A 74 24.03 12.66 20.58
C CYS A 74 23.91 13.63 21.75
N VAL A 75 23.27 13.22 22.84
CA VAL A 75 23.23 14.02 24.07
C VAL A 75 24.67 14.27 24.46
N ARG A 76 25.18 15.45 24.12
CA ARG A 76 26.49 15.90 24.56
C ARG A 76 26.30 16.22 26.03
N ALA A 77 26.63 15.27 26.90
CA ALA A 77 26.75 15.53 28.32
C ALA A 77 27.88 16.55 28.50
N SER A 78 27.52 17.84 28.58
CA SER A 78 28.45 18.90 28.92
C SER A 78 28.86 18.71 30.38
N LYS A 79 30.08 18.23 30.59
CA LYS A 79 30.74 18.21 31.90
C LYS A 79 30.85 19.66 32.39
N ARG A 80 30.08 20.04 33.42
CA ARG A 80 30.36 21.28 34.16
C ARG A 80 31.50 20.97 35.13
N TYR A 81 32.58 21.73 34.97
CA TYR A 81 33.68 21.82 35.94
C TYR A 81 33.27 22.76 37.07
#